data_AF-A0A5R2MT57-F1
#
_entry.id   AF-A0A5R2MT57-F1
#
_cell.length_a   1.000
_cell.length_b   1.000
_cell.length_c   1.000
_cell.angle_alpha   90.00
_cell.angle_beta   90.00
_cell.angle_gamma   90.00
#
_symmetry.space_group_name_H-M   'P 1'
#
loop_
_entity.id
_entity.type
_entity.pdbx_description
1 polymer ?
#
loop_
_entity_poly.entity_id
_entity_poly.type
_entity_poly.pdbx_seq_one_letter_code
_entity_poly.pdbx_strand_id
1 'polypeptide(L)' 'MRDPYEVLGVAKNASAKEIKSAYRKLAKQHHPDQNPNDPKAKERFAA' A
#
# COMPACT_ATOMS: atom_id res chain seq x y z
N MET A 1 -0.16 -12.18 12.26
CA MET A 1 -1.31 -11.44 11.69
C MET A 1 -0.82 -10.02 11.43
N ARG A 2 -0.77 -9.56 10.18
CA ARG A 2 -0.40 -8.17 9.87
C ARG A 2 -1.65 -7.32 10.01
N ASP A 3 -1.58 -6.27 10.81
CA ASP A 3 -2.71 -5.37 11.02
C ASP A 3 -2.92 -4.52 9.74
N PRO A 4 -4.10 -4.58 9.09
CA PRO A 4 -4.36 -3.82 7.87
C PRO A 4 -4.20 -2.31 8.07
N TYR A 5 -4.47 -1.81 9.28
CA TYR A 5 -4.32 -0.40 9.60
C TYR A 5 -2.84 0.00 9.70
N GLU A 6 -1.99 -0.86 10.26
CA GLU A 6 -0.54 -0.62 10.28
C GLU A 6 0.07 -0.72 8.87
N VAL A 7 -0.39 -1.68 8.05
CA VAL A 7 0.08 -1.83 6.66
C VAL A 7 -0.29 -0.60 5.83
N LEU A 8 -1.47 -0.04 6.05
CA LEU A 8 -1.91 1.20 5.41
C LEU A 8 -1.31 2.46 6.06
N GLY A 9 -0.67 2.34 7.23
CA GLY A 9 -0.15 3.48 7.99
C GLY A 9 -1.24 4.42 8.51
N VAL A 10 -2.44 3.90 8.79
CA VAL A 10 -3.59 4.68 9.27
C VAL A 10 -3.99 4.22 10.67
N ALA A 11 -4.66 5.10 11.42
CA ALA A 11 -5.17 4.75 12.73
C ALA A 11 -6.30 3.71 12.63
N LYS A 12 -6.50 2.90 13.69
CA LYS A 12 -7.59 1.91 13.74
C LYS A 12 -9.00 2.52 13.70
N ASN A 13 -9.10 3.81 14.02
CA ASN A 13 -10.32 4.60 13.92
C ASN A 13 -10.37 5.46 12.64
N ALA A 14 -9.46 5.23 11.69
CA ALA A 14 -9.41 6.01 10.46
C ALA A 14 -10.72 5.86 9.68
N SER A 15 -11.17 6.97 9.11
CA SER A 15 -12.37 7.01 8.29
C SER A 15 -12.15 6.22 6.99
N ALA A 16 -13.23 5.71 6.39
CA ALA A 16 -13.17 5.04 5.09
C ALA A 16 -12.49 5.90 4.01
N LYS A 17 -12.59 7.23 4.11
CA LYS A 17 -11.92 8.18 3.21
C LYS A 17 -10.40 8.16 3.37
N GLU A 18 -9.90 8.12 4.62
CA GLU A 18 -8.48 8.04 4.93
C GLU A 18 -7.89 6.70 4.49
N ILE A 19 -8.58 5.59 4.78
CA ILE A 19 -8.20 4.24 4.34
C ILE A 19 -8.06 4.20 2.82
N LYS A 20 -9.06 4.70 2.08
CA LYS A 20 -9.04 4.72 0.61
C LYS A 20 -7.93 5.62 0.05
N SER A 21 -7.62 6.71 0.74
CA SER A 21 -6.54 7.62 0.35
C SER A 21 -5.16 6.98 0.57
N ALA A 22 -4.93 6.39 1.74
CA ALA A 22 -3.70 5.70 2.11
C ALA A 22 -3.42 4.52 1.17
N TYR A 23 -4.44 3.69 0.89
CA TYR A 23 -4.35 2.59 -0.07
C TYR A 23 -3.90 3.07 -1.45
N ARG A 24 -4.54 4.11 -2.01
CA ARG A 24 -4.16 4.66 -3.32
C ARG A 24 -2.73 5.21 -3.33
N LYS A 25 -2.29 5.79 -2.23
CA LYS A 25 -0.94 6.37 -2.09
C LYS A 25 0.12 5.28 -2.09
N LEU A 26 -0.08 4.23 -1.27
CA LEU A 26 0.78 3.05 -1.22
C LEU A 26 0.77 2.26 -2.54
N ALA A 27 -0.40 2.08 -3.15
CA ALA A 27 -0.53 1.40 -4.43
C ALA A 27 0.25 2.11 -5.53
N LYS A 28 0.24 3.46 -5.58
CA LYS A 28 1.05 4.24 -6.53
C LYS A 28 2.54 4.13 -6.20
N GLN A 29 2.90 4.27 -4.93
CA GLN A 29 4.29 4.22 -4.47
C GLN A 29 4.98 2.87 -4.76
N HIS A 30 4.22 1.78 -4.64
CA HIS A 30 4.71 0.43 -4.93
C HIS A 30 4.24 -0.10 -6.30
N HIS A 31 3.63 0.75 -7.13
CA HIS A 31 3.13 0.30 -8.42
C HIS A 31 4.30 -0.14 -9.31
N PRO A 32 4.23 -1.33 -9.93
CA PRO A 32 5.27 -1.78 -10.86
C PRO A 32 5.42 -0.84 -12.06
N ASP A 33 4.32 -0.23 -12.54
CA ASP A 33 4.39 0.75 -13.64
C ASP A 33 5.14 2.04 -13.26
N GLN A 34 5.17 2.42 -11.98
CA GLN A 34 5.96 3.59 -11.51
C GLN A 34 7.37 3.21 -11.06
N ASN A 35 7.63 1.91 -10.81
CA ASN A 35 8.94 1.37 -10.49
C ASN A 35 9.38 0.29 -11.51
N PRO A 36 9.44 0.60 -12.81
CA PRO A 36 9.71 -0.38 -13.86
C PRO A 36 11.10 -1.02 -13.76
N ASN A 37 12.01 -0.42 -12.98
CA ASN A 37 13.40 -0.86 -12.80
C ASN A 37 13.64 -1.61 -11.48
N ASP A 38 12.62 -1.87 -10.66
CA ASP A 38 12.80 -2.64 -9.42
C ASP A 38 12.24 -4.07 -9.59
N PRO A 39 13.09 -5.07 -9.93
CA PRO A 39 12.66 -6.45 -10.10
C PRO A 39 12.04 -7.06 -8.82
N LYS A 40 12.25 -6.45 -7.64
CA LYS A 40 11.62 -6.87 -6.38
C LYS A 40 10.24 -6.25 -6.14
N ALA A 41 9.83 -5.26 -6.92
CA ALA A 41 8.50 -4.67 -6.81
C ALA A 41 7.39 -5.69 -7.13
N LYS A 42 7.62 -6.57 -8.12
CA LYS A 42 6.72 -7.69 -8.43
C LYS A 42 6.57 -8.67 -7.27
N GLU A 43 7.65 -8.95 -6.54
CA GLU A 43 7.64 -9.89 -5.41
C GLU A 43 6.88 -9.33 -4.19
N ARG A 44 6.97 -8.02 -3.93
CA ARG A 44 6.26 -7.38 -2.81
C ARG A 44 4.75 -7.22 -3.02
N PHE A 45 4.30 -7.21 -4.27
CA PHE A 45 2.87 -7.00 -4.60
C PHE A 45 2.09 -8.32 -4.81
N ALA A 46 2.77 -9.46 -4.93
CA ALA A 46 2.17 -10.76 -5.25
C ALA A 46 1.95 -11.69 -4.05
N ALA A 47 2.29 -11.26 -2.82
CA ALA A 47 2.21 -12.08 -1.59
C ALA A 47 1.24 -11.51 -0.55
#